data_AF-A0A5B0JYJ0-F1
#
_entry.id   AF-A0A5B0JYJ0-F1
#
_cell.length_a   1.000
_cell.length_b   1.000
_cell.length_c   1.000
_cell.angle_alpha   90.00
_cell.angle_beta   90.00
_cell.angle_gamma   90.00
#
_symmetry.space_group_name_H-M   'P 1'
#
loop_
_entity.id
_entity.type
_entity.pdbx_description
1 polymer ?
#
loop_
_entity_poly.entity_id
_entity_poly.type
_entity_poly.pdbx_seq_one_letter_code
_entity_poly.pdbx_strand_id
1 'polypeptide(L)'
;MARTKSKQVELVTDSDLNPALEATQNLMANITSQITDERDLLNQLLGQAQMADAFEQFSRTVRTSKLAFVKENKLYRNLKGKKTPNGSEFSGTWDEFCNVLGISVDKADLDIANLTAFGEEALDSMSRMGIGYRELRQFRRLPDDQKSTLIEVAKEGDKAAFVELAEELISKHEKEKTNLHTDLEINRQSLAEQKEKVHRLIDEKNELEDKLRVRVQREAPEEKIAHIKQEIAGLQAGAFSALMSIANGFSVLSNDTETTGTVHAGYMAGILDDIQARIMTIRDDLNLPAYREYDPRPDWLDAEEVVIKPESSQTANH
;
A
#
# COMPACT_ATOMS: atom_id res chain seq x y z
N MET A 1 -97.73 59.43 42.02
CA MET A 1 -96.67 59.19 41.01
C MET A 1 -95.83 58.02 41.51
N ALA A 2 -96.25 56.80 41.19
CA ALA A 2 -95.73 55.97 40.09
C ALA A 2 -94.32 55.42 40.38
N ARG A 3 -94.25 54.30 41.11
CA ARG A 3 -93.12 53.36 41.00
C ARG A 3 -93.48 52.36 39.90
N THR A 4 -92.86 52.53 38.75
CA THR A 4 -92.90 51.60 37.62
C THR A 4 -92.34 50.26 38.09
N LYS A 5 -93.15 49.21 37.99
CA LYS A 5 -92.79 47.84 38.38
C LYS A 5 -91.79 47.32 37.34
N SER A 6 -90.59 46.97 37.78
CA SER A 6 -89.62 46.25 36.95
C SER A 6 -90.24 44.92 36.51
N LYS A 7 -90.27 44.71 35.18
CA LYS A 7 -90.74 43.48 34.55
C LYS A 7 -89.75 42.37 34.90
N GLN A 8 -90.18 41.38 35.67
CA GLN A 8 -89.42 40.16 35.88
C GLN A 8 -89.16 39.52 34.51
N VAL A 9 -87.89 39.35 34.17
CA VAL A 9 -87.47 38.50 33.06
C VAL A 9 -87.85 37.08 33.47
N GLU A 10 -88.84 36.54 32.76
CA GLU A 10 -89.22 35.14 32.85
C GLU A 10 -88.01 34.33 32.38
N LEU A 11 -87.44 33.53 33.28
CA LEU A 11 -86.45 32.52 32.94
C LEU A 11 -87.12 31.61 31.92
N VAL A 12 -86.66 31.69 30.68
CA VAL A 12 -86.99 30.70 29.64
C VAL A 12 -86.60 29.36 30.23
N THR A 13 -87.59 28.54 30.51
CA THR A 13 -87.40 27.13 30.89
C THR A 13 -86.49 26.50 29.86
N ASP A 14 -85.39 25.90 30.32
CA ASP A 14 -84.49 25.11 29.49
C ASP A 14 -85.35 24.24 28.58
N SER A 15 -85.26 24.49 27.27
CA SER A 15 -85.91 23.67 26.27
C SER A 15 -85.48 22.22 26.50
N ASP A 16 -86.43 21.34 26.84
CA ASP A 16 -86.18 19.91 26.98
C ASP A 16 -85.36 19.45 25.77
N LEU A 17 -84.13 19.02 26.02
CA LEU A 17 -83.25 18.46 25.01
C LEU A 17 -84.02 17.34 24.33
N ASN A 18 -84.19 17.46 23.01
CA ASN A 18 -84.91 16.48 22.21
C ASN A 18 -84.34 15.08 22.55
N PRO A 19 -85.16 14.12 23.03
CA PRO A 19 -84.67 12.83 23.51
C PRO A 19 -83.89 12.04 22.42
N ALA A 20 -84.16 12.32 21.14
CA ALA A 20 -83.38 11.80 20.02
C ALA A 20 -81.94 12.34 19.98
N LEU A 21 -81.70 13.58 20.41
CA LEU A 21 -80.39 14.20 20.46
C LEU A 21 -79.55 13.64 21.61
N GLU A 22 -80.15 13.41 22.78
CA GLU A 22 -79.47 12.76 23.92
C GLU A 22 -79.09 11.31 23.61
N ALA A 23 -80.00 10.55 22.98
CA ALA A 23 -79.71 9.19 22.53
C ALA A 23 -78.57 9.16 21.50
N THR A 24 -78.52 10.14 20.59
CA THR A 24 -77.44 10.26 19.61
C THR A 24 -76.12 10.67 20.27
N GLN A 25 -76.14 11.58 21.24
CA GLN A 25 -74.94 11.98 21.99
C GLN A 25 -74.38 10.82 22.82
N ASN A 26 -75.22 10.05 23.50
CA ASN A 26 -74.81 8.87 24.27
C ASN A 26 -74.25 7.77 23.35
N LEU A 27 -74.85 7.56 22.17
CA LEU A 27 -74.35 6.62 21.17
C LEU A 27 -72.99 7.07 20.62
N MET A 28 -72.83 8.36 20.31
CA MET A 28 -71.55 8.92 19.87
C MET A 28 -70.48 8.83 20.95
N ALA A 29 -70.81 9.08 22.23
CA ALA A 29 -69.92 8.94 23.37
C ALA A 29 -69.46 7.49 23.60
N ASN A 30 -70.37 6.52 23.45
CA ASN A 30 -70.04 5.11 23.53
C ASN A 30 -69.13 4.68 22.36
N ILE A 31 -69.42 5.12 21.13
CA ILE A 31 -68.57 4.85 19.96
C ILE A 31 -67.19 5.50 20.12
N THR A 32 -67.10 6.74 20.58
CA THR A 32 -65.79 7.38 20.82
C THR A 32 -65.02 6.74 21.97
N SER A 33 -65.69 6.24 23.01
CA SER A 33 -65.03 5.46 24.08
C SER A 33 -64.46 4.15 23.54
N GLN A 34 -65.23 3.39 22.75
CA GLN A 34 -64.77 2.13 22.13
C GLN A 34 -63.61 2.38 21.16
N ILE A 35 -63.69 3.42 20.33
CA ILE A 35 -62.60 3.81 19.41
C ILE A 35 -61.35 4.23 20.21
N THR A 36 -61.51 4.89 21.35
CA THR A 36 -60.38 5.26 22.22
C THR A 36 -59.75 4.02 22.84
N ASP A 37 -60.56 3.09 23.38
CA ASP A 37 -60.08 1.83 23.96
C ASP A 37 -59.34 0.95 22.94
N GLU A 38 -59.85 0.86 21.70
CA GLU A 38 -59.19 0.15 20.59
C GLU A 38 -57.87 0.81 20.19
N ARG A 39 -57.80 2.15 20.17
CA ARG A 39 -56.56 2.90 19.89
C ARG A 39 -55.54 2.74 21.01
N ASP A 40 -55.96 2.74 22.27
CA ASP A 40 -55.09 2.56 23.41
C ASP A 40 -54.52 1.13 23.44
N LEU A 41 -55.36 0.12 23.14
CA LEU A 41 -54.91 -1.25 22.95
C LEU A 41 -53.91 -1.36 21.79
N LEU A 42 -54.17 -0.71 20.65
CA LEU A 42 -53.26 -0.71 19.51
C LEU A 42 -51.91 -0.05 19.86
N ASN A 43 -51.92 1.06 20.58
CA ASN A 43 -50.70 1.73 21.05
C ASN A 43 -49.90 0.84 22.03
N GLN A 44 -50.60 0.13 22.92
CA GLN A 44 -49.96 -0.83 23.81
C GLN A 44 -49.35 -2.01 23.05
N LEU A 45 -50.08 -2.60 22.09
CA LEU A 45 -49.59 -3.69 21.25
C LEU A 45 -48.42 -3.24 20.36
N LEU A 46 -48.46 -2.02 19.83
CA LEU A 46 -47.35 -1.41 19.10
C LEU A 46 -46.12 -1.28 19.99
N GLY A 47 -46.28 -0.78 21.22
CA GLY A 47 -45.19 -0.69 22.19
C GLY A 47 -44.62 -2.05 22.57
N GLN A 48 -45.47 -3.08 22.74
CA GLN A 48 -45.04 -4.45 22.97
C GLN A 48 -44.26 -5.03 21.78
N ALA A 49 -44.71 -4.78 20.55
CA ALA A 49 -44.03 -5.20 19.34
C ALA A 49 -42.66 -4.51 19.19
N GLN A 50 -42.59 -3.20 19.45
CA GLN A 50 -41.34 -2.43 19.45
C GLN A 50 -40.38 -2.95 20.53
N MET A 51 -40.88 -3.29 21.72
CA MET A 51 -40.07 -3.90 22.78
C MET A 51 -39.54 -5.28 22.35
N ALA A 52 -40.38 -6.13 21.77
CA ALA A 52 -39.98 -7.45 21.29
C ALA A 52 -38.89 -7.37 20.21
N ASP A 53 -39.02 -6.43 19.26
CA ASP A 53 -38.00 -6.18 18.23
C ASP A 53 -36.68 -5.69 18.84
N ALA A 54 -36.72 -4.76 19.79
CA ALA A 54 -35.52 -4.29 20.50
C ALA A 54 -34.81 -5.43 21.26
N PHE A 55 -35.57 -6.31 21.92
CA PHE A 55 -35.01 -7.51 22.56
C PHE A 55 -34.39 -8.48 21.56
N GLU A 56 -35.02 -8.69 20.40
CA GLU A 56 -34.48 -9.53 19.35
C GLU A 56 -33.13 -9.00 18.84
N GLN A 57 -33.06 -7.70 18.52
CA GLN A 57 -31.84 -7.05 18.03
C GLN A 57 -30.71 -7.15 19.06
N PHE A 58 -30.99 -6.81 20.32
CA PHE A 58 -30.03 -6.95 21.42
C PHE A 58 -29.53 -8.40 21.56
N SER A 59 -30.45 -9.37 21.56
CA SER A 59 -30.11 -10.79 21.67
C SER A 59 -29.24 -11.28 20.52
N ARG A 60 -29.52 -10.84 19.27
CA ARG A 60 -28.72 -11.17 18.09
C ARG A 60 -27.28 -10.67 18.22
N THR A 61 -27.10 -9.44 18.69
CA THR A 61 -25.78 -8.82 18.88
C THR A 61 -24.97 -9.53 19.96
N VAL A 62 -25.58 -9.75 21.14
CA VAL A 62 -24.96 -10.51 22.24
C VAL A 62 -24.60 -11.93 21.78
N ARG A 63 -25.51 -12.60 21.09
CA ARG A 63 -25.28 -13.95 20.54
C ARG A 63 -24.07 -13.95 19.61
N THR A 64 -23.98 -13.00 18.68
CA THR A 64 -22.88 -12.89 17.73
C THR A 64 -21.56 -12.62 18.43
N SER A 65 -21.55 -11.73 19.44
CA SER A 65 -20.38 -11.47 20.29
C SER A 65 -19.89 -12.74 21.01
N LYS A 66 -20.81 -13.54 21.57
CA LYS A 66 -20.46 -14.83 22.20
C LYS A 66 -19.98 -15.86 21.18
N LEU A 67 -20.57 -15.92 19.99
CA LEU A 67 -20.10 -16.79 18.90
C LEU A 67 -18.67 -16.42 18.48
N ALA A 68 -18.38 -15.12 18.32
CA ALA A 68 -17.04 -14.63 18.01
C ALA A 68 -16.04 -15.05 19.11
N PHE A 69 -16.38 -14.82 20.37
CA PHE A 69 -15.55 -15.20 21.51
C PHE A 69 -15.29 -16.72 21.58
N VAL A 70 -16.31 -17.55 21.37
CA VAL A 70 -16.17 -19.02 21.34
C VAL A 70 -15.27 -19.47 20.19
N LYS A 71 -15.42 -18.84 19.01
CA LYS A 71 -14.65 -19.19 17.82
C LYS A 71 -13.18 -18.80 17.95
N GLU A 72 -12.91 -17.59 18.42
CA GLU A 72 -11.57 -17.04 18.64
C GLU A 72 -10.79 -17.87 19.68
N ASN A 73 -11.42 -18.18 20.81
CA ASN A 73 -10.81 -18.97 21.89
C ASN A 73 -10.91 -20.49 21.67
N LYS A 74 -11.47 -20.94 20.54
CA LYS A 74 -11.67 -22.35 20.20
C LYS A 74 -12.43 -23.15 21.27
N LEU A 75 -13.33 -22.51 22.03
CA LEU A 75 -14.05 -23.12 23.15
C LEU A 75 -14.98 -24.24 22.69
N TYR A 76 -15.41 -24.23 21.41
CA TYR A 76 -16.18 -25.31 20.79
C TYR A 76 -15.49 -26.68 20.87
N ARG A 77 -14.15 -26.71 20.99
CA ARG A 77 -13.39 -27.97 21.16
C ARG A 77 -13.69 -28.70 22.46
N ASN A 78 -14.17 -27.99 23.48
CA ASN A 78 -14.58 -28.57 24.77
C ASN A 78 -15.85 -29.44 24.66
N LEU A 79 -16.47 -29.50 23.47
CA LEU A 79 -17.54 -30.45 23.17
C LEU A 79 -17.01 -31.85 22.87
N LYS A 80 -15.73 -32.00 22.49
CA LYS A 80 -15.16 -33.28 22.08
C LYS A 80 -15.38 -34.36 23.16
N GLY A 81 -15.94 -35.49 22.75
CA GLY A 81 -16.23 -36.63 23.64
C GLY A 81 -17.51 -36.48 24.48
N LYS A 82 -18.24 -35.37 24.38
CA LYS A 82 -19.61 -35.28 24.90
C LYS A 82 -20.59 -35.98 23.96
N LYS A 83 -21.72 -36.45 24.48
CA LYS A 83 -22.74 -37.14 23.68
C LYS A 83 -23.82 -36.18 23.18
N THR A 84 -24.24 -36.36 21.94
CA THR A 84 -25.41 -35.72 21.34
C THR A 84 -26.70 -36.33 21.92
N PRO A 85 -27.87 -35.68 21.75
CA PRO A 85 -29.16 -36.27 22.09
C PRO A 85 -29.43 -37.63 21.40
N ASN A 86 -28.80 -37.86 20.25
CA ASN A 86 -28.91 -39.11 19.48
C ASN A 86 -27.89 -40.19 19.92
N GLY A 87 -27.10 -39.93 20.96
CA GLY A 87 -26.13 -40.88 21.52
C GLY A 87 -24.77 -40.95 20.82
N SER A 88 -24.58 -40.23 19.70
CA SER A 88 -23.26 -40.10 19.05
C SER A 88 -22.34 -39.15 19.81
N GLU A 89 -21.03 -39.30 19.69
CA GLU A 89 -20.06 -38.39 20.32
C GLU A 89 -19.73 -37.20 19.42
N PHE A 90 -19.58 -36.02 20.01
CA PHE A 90 -19.09 -34.83 19.33
C PHE A 90 -17.58 -34.95 19.02
N SER A 91 -17.19 -34.59 17.81
CA SER A 91 -15.80 -34.45 17.37
C SER A 91 -15.14 -33.15 17.86
N GLY A 92 -15.92 -32.16 18.30
CA GLY A 92 -15.45 -30.88 18.83
C GLY A 92 -15.11 -29.87 17.74
N THR A 93 -15.86 -29.89 16.64
CA THR A 93 -15.68 -28.97 15.51
C THR A 93 -16.55 -27.71 15.65
N TRP A 94 -16.20 -26.67 14.90
CA TRP A 94 -17.02 -25.45 14.84
C TRP A 94 -18.41 -25.73 14.24
N ASP A 95 -18.47 -26.61 13.24
CA ASP A 95 -19.72 -27.01 12.58
C ASP A 95 -20.70 -27.68 13.55
N GLU A 96 -20.22 -28.64 14.35
CA GLU A 96 -21.04 -29.27 15.38
C GLU A 96 -21.60 -28.28 16.40
N PHE A 97 -20.78 -27.31 16.83
CA PHE A 97 -21.24 -26.28 17.76
C PHE A 97 -22.33 -25.39 17.15
N CYS A 98 -22.17 -24.97 15.89
CA CYS A 98 -23.18 -24.22 15.16
C CYS A 98 -24.49 -25.02 14.99
N ASN A 99 -24.39 -26.31 14.66
CA ASN A 99 -25.52 -27.21 14.51
C ASN A 99 -26.29 -27.40 15.83
N VAL A 100 -25.59 -27.49 16.97
CA VAL A 100 -26.23 -27.53 18.31
C VAL A 100 -27.04 -26.26 18.59
N LEU A 101 -26.57 -25.11 18.10
CA LEU A 101 -27.26 -23.83 18.22
C LEU A 101 -28.33 -23.60 17.14
N GLY A 102 -28.57 -24.58 16.26
CA GLY A 102 -29.55 -24.49 15.18
C GLY A 102 -29.21 -23.45 14.11
N ILE A 103 -27.92 -23.15 13.90
CA ILE A 103 -27.48 -22.24 12.83
C ILE A 103 -26.46 -22.90 11.91
N SER A 104 -26.48 -22.49 10.64
CA SER A 104 -25.42 -22.86 9.71
C SER A 104 -24.11 -22.16 10.06
N VAL A 105 -23.00 -22.83 9.76
CA VAL A 105 -21.65 -22.25 9.88
C VAL A 105 -21.52 -20.99 9.06
N ASP A 106 -22.01 -20.99 7.81
CA ASP A 106 -21.95 -19.81 6.94
C ASP A 106 -22.63 -18.60 7.57
N LYS A 107 -23.78 -18.81 8.23
CA LYS A 107 -24.50 -17.74 8.93
C LYS A 107 -23.70 -17.25 10.13
N ALA A 108 -23.20 -18.14 10.97
CA ALA A 108 -22.37 -17.79 12.11
C ALA A 108 -21.13 -16.98 11.69
N ASP A 109 -20.48 -17.41 10.62
CA ASP A 109 -19.25 -16.81 10.11
C ASP A 109 -19.51 -15.44 9.48
N LEU A 110 -20.62 -15.29 8.76
CA LEU A 110 -21.06 -13.99 8.23
C LEU A 110 -21.38 -13.00 9.35
N ASP A 111 -22.09 -13.45 10.38
CA ASP A 111 -22.47 -12.60 11.51
C ASP A 111 -21.22 -12.14 12.28
N ILE A 112 -20.29 -13.06 12.56
CA ILE A 112 -18.98 -12.74 13.16
C ILE A 112 -18.21 -11.76 12.27
N ALA A 113 -18.12 -12.01 10.96
CA ALA A 113 -17.37 -11.14 10.05
C ALA A 113 -17.95 -9.71 9.97
N ASN A 114 -19.28 -9.57 10.04
CA ASN A 114 -19.92 -8.27 10.12
C ASN A 114 -19.62 -7.58 11.45
N LEU A 115 -19.72 -8.31 12.57
CA LEU A 115 -19.40 -7.79 13.90
C LEU A 115 -17.94 -7.33 13.98
N THR A 116 -17.00 -8.11 13.47
CA THR A 116 -15.57 -7.73 13.48
C THR A 116 -15.27 -6.53 12.58
N ALA A 117 -15.99 -6.37 11.47
CA ALA A 117 -15.72 -5.32 10.50
C ALA A 117 -16.28 -3.95 10.93
N PHE A 118 -17.44 -3.92 11.59
CA PHE A 118 -18.14 -2.68 11.92
C PHE A 118 -18.19 -2.38 13.43
N GLY A 119 -18.02 -3.39 14.28
CA GLY A 119 -18.26 -3.30 15.71
C GLY A 119 -19.74 -3.42 16.08
N GLU A 120 -20.01 -3.65 17.36
CA GLU A 120 -21.34 -3.93 17.91
C GLU A 120 -22.31 -2.76 17.72
N GLU A 121 -21.92 -1.56 18.12
CA GLU A 121 -22.76 -0.36 18.11
C GLU A 121 -23.17 0.05 16.69
N ALA A 122 -22.21 0.10 15.76
CA ALA A 122 -22.50 0.47 14.39
C ALA A 122 -23.31 -0.61 13.67
N LEU A 123 -23.06 -1.90 13.93
CA LEU A 123 -23.85 -2.97 13.34
C LEU A 123 -25.31 -2.95 13.81
N ASP A 124 -25.56 -2.65 15.09
CA ASP A 124 -26.91 -2.49 15.62
C ASP A 124 -27.62 -1.29 14.98
N SER A 125 -26.95 -0.14 14.89
CA SER A 125 -27.50 1.03 14.21
C SER A 125 -27.79 0.76 12.73
N MET A 126 -26.86 0.11 12.02
CA MET A 126 -27.07 -0.30 10.63
C MET A 126 -28.29 -1.21 10.48
N SER A 127 -28.47 -2.18 11.39
CA SER A 127 -29.64 -3.05 11.42
C SER A 127 -30.94 -2.26 11.65
N ARG A 128 -30.93 -1.29 12.58
CA ARG A 128 -32.09 -0.40 12.85
C ARG A 128 -32.44 0.48 11.66
N MET A 129 -31.44 0.94 10.92
CA MET A 129 -31.62 1.68 9.66
C MET A 129 -32.14 0.77 8.53
N GLY A 130 -32.22 -0.55 8.74
CA GLY A 130 -32.70 -1.52 7.77
C GLY A 130 -31.64 -1.91 6.74
N ILE A 131 -30.36 -1.75 7.05
CA ILE A 131 -29.25 -2.16 6.19
C ILE A 131 -29.14 -3.69 6.24
N GLY A 132 -29.27 -4.31 5.08
CA GLY A 132 -29.30 -5.76 4.95
C GLY A 132 -27.93 -6.41 4.79
N TYR A 133 -27.89 -7.74 4.85
CA TYR A 133 -26.65 -8.52 4.63
C TYR A 133 -25.99 -8.29 3.27
N ARG A 134 -26.77 -7.89 2.26
CA ARG A 134 -26.23 -7.59 0.92
C ARG A 134 -25.36 -6.34 0.94
N GLU A 135 -25.83 -5.28 1.60
CA GLU A 135 -25.14 -4.00 1.74
C GLU A 135 -23.93 -4.15 2.66
N LEU A 136 -24.10 -4.80 3.82
CA LEU A 136 -22.99 -5.09 4.74
C LEU A 136 -21.85 -5.85 4.03
N ARG A 137 -22.18 -6.78 3.12
CA ARG A 137 -21.16 -7.47 2.30
C ARG A 137 -20.41 -6.53 1.37
N GLN A 138 -21.05 -5.52 0.81
CA GLN A 138 -20.39 -4.52 -0.04
C GLN A 138 -19.50 -3.62 0.81
N PHE A 139 -20.01 -3.12 1.93
CA PHE A 139 -19.26 -2.23 2.83
C PHE A 139 -18.03 -2.92 3.44
N ARG A 140 -18.10 -4.23 3.70
CA ARG A 140 -16.93 -5.01 4.16
C ARG A 140 -15.79 -5.08 3.15
N ARG A 141 -16.06 -4.87 1.85
CA ARG A 141 -15.04 -4.89 0.79
C ARG A 141 -14.30 -3.55 0.65
N LEU A 142 -14.81 -2.49 1.28
CA LEU A 142 -14.15 -1.19 1.25
C LEU A 142 -12.81 -1.25 2.03
N PRO A 143 -11.88 -0.32 1.77
CA PRO A 143 -10.69 -0.11 2.59
C PRO A 143 -11.03 0.19 4.06
N ASP A 144 -10.09 -0.06 4.98
CA ASP A 144 -10.29 0.15 6.41
C ASP A 144 -10.63 1.62 6.76
N ASP A 145 -9.94 2.58 6.13
CA ASP A 145 -10.20 4.01 6.32
C ASP A 145 -11.66 4.39 5.95
N GLN A 146 -12.16 3.85 4.84
CA GLN A 146 -13.53 4.09 4.39
C GLN A 146 -14.56 3.40 5.28
N LYS A 147 -14.24 2.21 5.82
CA LYS A 147 -15.07 1.55 6.82
C LYS A 147 -15.17 2.37 8.10
N SER A 148 -14.09 2.98 8.59
CA SER A 148 -14.15 3.82 9.78
C SER A 148 -15.09 5.02 9.62
N THR A 149 -15.05 5.69 8.47
CA THR A 149 -15.97 6.81 8.20
C THR A 149 -17.42 6.35 8.17
N LEU A 150 -17.71 5.19 7.55
CA LEU A 150 -19.05 4.61 7.57
C LEU A 150 -19.51 4.21 8.97
N ILE A 151 -18.61 3.71 9.82
CA ILE A 151 -18.90 3.34 11.21
C ILE A 151 -19.28 4.59 12.01
N GLU A 152 -18.57 5.70 11.84
CA GLU A 152 -18.86 6.97 12.53
C GLU A 152 -20.27 7.49 12.17
N VAL A 153 -20.59 7.60 10.88
CA VAL A 153 -21.92 8.03 10.42
C VAL A 153 -23.01 7.04 10.83
N ALA A 154 -22.71 5.74 10.84
CA ALA A 154 -23.66 4.74 11.31
C ALA A 154 -24.03 4.95 12.78
N LYS A 155 -23.11 5.39 13.64
CA LYS A 155 -23.41 5.66 15.06
C LYS A 155 -24.36 6.85 15.24
N GLU A 156 -24.33 7.81 14.32
CA GLU A 156 -25.24 8.97 14.32
C GLU A 156 -26.69 8.57 14.00
N GLY A 157 -26.87 7.44 13.29
CA GLY A 157 -28.19 6.84 13.02
C GLY A 157 -28.98 7.51 11.90
N ASP A 158 -28.37 8.41 11.13
CA ASP A 158 -28.98 9.01 9.94
C ASP A 158 -28.83 8.10 8.71
N LYS A 159 -29.93 7.43 8.35
CA LYS A 159 -29.98 6.55 7.19
C LYS A 159 -29.71 7.28 5.87
N ALA A 160 -30.20 8.51 5.71
CA ALA A 160 -30.07 9.23 4.44
C ALA A 160 -28.60 9.60 4.21
N ALA A 161 -27.95 10.20 5.22
CA ALA A 161 -26.53 10.53 5.17
C ALA A 161 -25.65 9.29 4.99
N PHE A 162 -25.99 8.18 5.66
CA PHE A 162 -25.25 6.93 5.54
C PHE A 162 -25.29 6.37 4.11
N VAL A 163 -26.47 6.34 3.47
CA VAL A 163 -26.62 5.78 2.13
C VAL A 163 -25.88 6.64 1.09
N GLU A 164 -25.99 7.97 1.19
CA GLU A 164 -25.30 8.89 0.28
C GLU A 164 -23.77 8.73 0.37
N LEU A 165 -23.22 8.70 1.59
CA LEU A 165 -21.79 8.47 1.80
C LEU A 165 -21.35 7.10 1.28
N ALA A 166 -22.13 6.06 1.55
CA ALA A 166 -21.82 4.71 1.10
C ALA A 166 -21.78 4.61 -0.44
N GLU A 167 -22.72 5.26 -1.13
CA GLU A 167 -22.75 5.31 -2.60
C GLU A 167 -21.53 6.07 -3.16
N GLU A 168 -21.14 7.18 -2.55
CA GLU A 168 -19.95 7.94 -2.94
C GLU A 168 -18.66 7.11 -2.77
N LEU A 169 -18.49 6.47 -1.61
CA LEU A 169 -17.31 5.66 -1.30
C LEU A 169 -17.20 4.44 -2.22
N ILE A 170 -18.31 3.74 -2.48
CA ILE A 170 -18.33 2.63 -3.43
C ILE A 170 -17.95 3.12 -4.83
N SER A 171 -18.56 4.21 -5.31
CA SER A 171 -18.27 4.78 -6.62
C SER A 171 -16.81 5.21 -6.78
N LYS A 172 -16.24 5.82 -5.73
CA LYS A 172 -14.84 6.22 -5.70
C LYS A 172 -13.93 5.00 -5.69
N HIS A 173 -14.22 4.00 -4.87
CA HIS A 173 -13.42 2.79 -4.77
C HIS A 173 -13.43 1.97 -6.07
N GLU A 174 -14.58 1.88 -6.75
CA GLU A 174 -14.68 1.23 -8.06
C GLU A 174 -13.83 1.95 -9.12
N LYS A 175 -13.88 3.29 -9.17
CA LYS A 175 -13.05 4.10 -10.08
C LYS A 175 -11.55 3.95 -9.79
N GLU A 176 -11.15 4.02 -8.52
CA GLU A 176 -9.76 3.82 -8.11
C GLU A 176 -9.26 2.42 -8.51
N LYS A 177 -10.10 1.40 -8.31
CA LYS A 177 -9.77 0.03 -8.71
C LYS A 177 -9.63 -0.12 -10.22
N THR A 178 -10.48 0.52 -11.02
CA THR A 178 -10.34 0.48 -12.49
C THR A 178 -9.09 1.21 -12.94
N ASN A 179 -8.79 2.37 -12.36
CA ASN A 179 -7.60 3.15 -12.71
C ASN A 179 -6.31 2.40 -12.35
N LEU A 180 -6.25 1.82 -11.15
CA LEU A 180 -5.12 0.98 -10.75
C LEU A 180 -4.96 -0.24 -11.67
N HIS A 181 -6.07 -0.85 -12.10
CA HIS A 181 -6.01 -1.96 -13.05
C HIS A 181 -5.49 -1.51 -14.42
N THR A 182 -5.92 -0.35 -14.94
CA THR A 182 -5.39 0.18 -16.20
C THR A 182 -3.92 0.54 -16.09
N ASP A 183 -3.50 1.16 -14.99
CA ASP A 183 -2.11 1.54 -14.75
C ASP A 183 -1.21 0.31 -14.63
N LEU A 184 -1.67 -0.75 -13.95
CA LEU A 184 -0.94 -2.01 -13.89
C LEU A 184 -0.79 -2.66 -15.28
N GLU A 185 -1.81 -2.58 -16.13
CA GLU A 185 -1.75 -3.14 -17.48
C GLU A 185 -0.80 -2.33 -18.37
N ILE A 186 -0.87 -1.00 -18.31
CA ILE A 186 0.07 -0.10 -19.01
C ILE A 186 1.51 -0.37 -18.54
N ASN A 187 1.72 -0.49 -17.23
CA ASN A 187 3.04 -0.78 -16.66
C ASN A 187 3.57 -2.15 -17.11
N ARG A 188 2.70 -3.18 -17.20
CA ARG A 188 3.09 -4.49 -17.72
C ARG A 188 3.49 -4.44 -19.19
N GLN A 189 2.74 -3.71 -20.01
CA GLN A 189 3.05 -3.52 -21.43
C GLN A 189 4.37 -2.75 -21.60
N SER A 190 4.54 -1.64 -20.89
CA SER A 190 5.78 -0.87 -20.92
C SER A 190 6.99 -1.69 -20.46
N LEU A 191 6.83 -2.52 -19.41
CA LEU A 191 7.89 -3.42 -18.96
C LEU A 191 8.24 -4.48 -20.02
N ALA A 192 7.24 -5.01 -20.73
CA ALA A 192 7.47 -5.96 -21.82
C ALA A 192 8.24 -5.31 -22.97
N GLU A 193 7.84 -4.10 -23.39
CA GLU A 193 8.52 -3.32 -24.43
C GLU A 193 9.98 -2.98 -24.03
N GLN A 194 10.20 -2.59 -22.77
CA GLN A 194 11.55 -2.34 -22.26
C GLN A 194 12.41 -3.60 -22.26
N LYS A 195 11.86 -4.75 -21.85
CA LYS A 195 12.58 -6.04 -21.91
C LYS A 195 12.96 -6.40 -23.34
N GLU A 196 12.06 -6.20 -24.30
CA GLU A 196 12.35 -6.46 -25.71
C GLU A 196 13.45 -5.53 -26.24
N LYS A 197 13.42 -4.25 -25.87
CA LYS A 197 14.48 -3.30 -26.21
C LYS A 197 15.83 -3.71 -25.61
N VAL A 198 15.85 -4.15 -24.36
CA VAL A 198 17.06 -4.66 -23.70
C VAL A 198 17.59 -5.90 -24.41
N HIS A 199 16.72 -6.85 -24.79
CA HIS A 199 17.12 -8.02 -25.57
C HIS A 199 17.77 -7.63 -26.90
N ARG A 200 17.15 -6.72 -27.66
CA ARG A 200 17.74 -6.21 -28.91
C ARG A 200 19.13 -5.60 -28.70
N LEU A 201 19.28 -4.77 -27.66
CA LEU A 201 20.58 -4.15 -27.34
C LEU A 201 21.63 -5.20 -26.94
N ILE A 202 21.25 -6.26 -26.23
CA ILE A 202 22.15 -7.36 -25.88
C ILE A 202 22.58 -8.09 -27.15
N ASP A 203 21.65 -8.39 -28.06
CA ASP A 203 21.96 -9.07 -29.33
C ASP A 203 22.90 -8.23 -30.19
N GLU A 204 22.63 -6.92 -30.34
CA GLU A 204 23.50 -5.98 -31.05
C GLU A 204 24.90 -5.90 -30.41
N LYS A 205 24.97 -5.85 -29.08
CA LYS A 205 26.23 -5.81 -28.33
C LYS A 205 27.04 -7.09 -28.55
N ASN A 206 26.40 -8.26 -28.52
CA ASN A 206 27.06 -9.53 -28.78
C ASN A 206 27.57 -9.61 -30.23
N GLU A 207 26.77 -9.15 -31.21
CA GLU A 207 27.20 -9.12 -32.62
C GLU A 207 28.41 -8.18 -32.83
N LEU A 208 28.42 -7.03 -32.17
CA LEU A 208 29.57 -6.11 -32.19
C LEU A 208 30.80 -6.70 -31.51
N GLU A 209 30.64 -7.39 -30.38
CA GLU A 209 31.73 -8.11 -29.72
C GLU A 209 32.31 -9.21 -30.61
N ASP A 210 31.47 -9.99 -31.29
CA ASP A 210 31.92 -11.02 -32.22
C ASP A 210 32.67 -10.41 -33.42
N LYS A 211 32.17 -9.31 -33.99
CA LYS A 211 32.85 -8.57 -35.06
C LYS A 211 34.21 -8.04 -34.60
N LEU A 212 34.29 -7.50 -33.38
CA LEU A 212 35.53 -7.02 -32.79
C LEU A 212 36.50 -8.19 -32.57
N ARG A 213 36.03 -9.31 -32.03
CA ARG A 213 36.82 -10.51 -31.78
C ARG A 213 37.41 -11.08 -33.06
N VAL A 214 36.64 -11.12 -34.15
CA VAL A 214 37.12 -11.56 -35.48
C VAL A 214 38.18 -10.61 -36.04
N ARG A 215 38.06 -9.29 -35.82
CA ARG A 215 39.08 -8.31 -36.24
C ARG A 215 40.37 -8.49 -35.43
N VAL A 216 40.27 -8.55 -34.11
CA VAL A 216 41.42 -8.75 -33.19
C VAL A 216 42.15 -10.07 -33.43
N GLN A 217 41.44 -11.14 -33.85
CA GLN A 217 42.07 -12.43 -34.16
C GLN A 217 42.80 -12.46 -35.50
N ARG A 218 42.47 -11.58 -36.45
CA ARG A 218 43.06 -11.55 -37.79
C ARG A 218 44.27 -10.60 -37.93
N GLU A 219 44.50 -9.74 -36.96
CA GLU A 219 45.62 -8.79 -36.94
C GLU A 219 46.96 -9.48 -36.60
N ALA A 220 48.02 -9.05 -37.29
CA ALA A 220 49.37 -9.58 -37.10
C ALA A 220 49.87 -9.30 -35.66
N PRO A 221 50.85 -10.06 -35.13
CA PRO A 221 51.36 -9.87 -33.76
C PRO A 221 51.78 -8.42 -33.44
N GLU A 222 52.22 -7.66 -34.44
CA GLU A 222 52.61 -6.25 -34.33
C GLU A 222 51.42 -5.30 -34.10
N GLU A 223 50.28 -5.57 -34.74
CA GLU A 223 49.04 -4.78 -34.59
C GLU A 223 48.39 -5.00 -33.21
N LYS A 224 48.49 -6.21 -32.65
CA LYS A 224 48.06 -6.51 -31.26
C LYS A 224 48.83 -5.69 -30.23
N ILE A 225 50.15 -5.56 -30.41
CA ILE A 225 50.99 -4.73 -29.54
C ILE A 225 50.63 -3.25 -29.73
N ALA A 226 50.31 -2.80 -30.95
CA ALA A 226 49.86 -1.44 -31.20
C ALA A 226 48.52 -1.12 -30.50
N HIS A 227 47.57 -2.04 -30.53
CA HIS A 227 46.29 -1.90 -29.82
C HIS A 227 46.46 -1.82 -28.31
N ILE A 228 47.28 -2.71 -27.72
CA ILE A 228 47.59 -2.68 -26.28
C ILE A 228 48.25 -1.35 -25.90
N LYS A 229 49.18 -0.83 -26.71
CA LYS A 229 49.79 0.48 -26.48
C LYS A 229 48.75 1.61 -26.54
N GLN A 230 47.80 1.54 -27.47
CA GLN A 230 46.71 2.52 -27.59
C GLN A 230 45.75 2.47 -26.40
N GLU A 231 45.37 1.28 -25.93
CA GLU A 231 44.57 1.10 -24.71
C GLU A 231 45.28 1.68 -23.48
N ILE A 232 46.57 1.38 -23.31
CA ILE A 232 47.40 1.94 -22.23
C ILE A 232 47.46 3.47 -22.33
N ALA A 233 47.58 4.04 -23.52
CA ALA A 233 47.56 5.49 -23.72
C ALA A 233 46.21 6.11 -23.32
N GLY A 234 45.09 5.44 -23.60
CA GLY A 234 43.76 5.86 -23.14
C GLY A 234 43.61 5.80 -21.62
N LEU A 235 44.09 4.73 -20.99
CA LEU A 235 44.11 4.58 -19.53
C LEU A 235 45.01 5.62 -18.86
N GLN A 236 46.16 5.95 -19.47
CA GLN A 236 47.06 7.01 -19.00
C GLN A 236 46.36 8.36 -19.02
N ALA A 237 45.66 8.70 -20.10
CA ALA A 237 44.89 9.95 -20.18
C ALA A 237 43.78 10.01 -19.11
N GLY A 238 43.09 8.88 -18.86
CA GLY A 238 42.10 8.76 -17.79
C GLY A 238 42.70 8.95 -16.40
N ALA A 239 43.86 8.34 -16.13
CA ALA A 239 44.58 8.49 -14.88
C ALA A 239 45.03 9.93 -14.64
N PHE A 240 45.51 10.64 -15.67
CA PHE A 240 45.85 12.06 -15.56
C PHE A 240 44.62 12.93 -15.30
N SER A 241 43.47 12.64 -15.91
CA SER A 241 42.22 13.36 -15.63
C SER A 241 41.75 13.16 -14.19
N ALA A 242 41.84 11.93 -13.67
CA ALA A 242 41.54 11.62 -12.27
C ALA A 242 42.49 12.36 -11.32
N LEU A 243 43.80 12.35 -11.58
CA LEU A 243 44.79 13.09 -10.80
C LEU A 243 44.53 14.61 -10.82
N MET A 244 44.14 15.16 -11.96
CA MET A 244 43.76 16.58 -12.06
C MET A 244 42.51 16.89 -11.21
N SER A 245 41.55 15.97 -11.19
CA SER A 245 40.35 16.11 -10.35
C SER A 245 40.69 16.06 -8.86
N ILE A 246 41.63 15.20 -8.46
CA ILE A 246 42.18 15.14 -7.10
C ILE A 246 42.89 16.46 -6.76
N ALA A 247 43.73 16.98 -7.66
CA ALA A 247 44.43 18.25 -7.46
C ALA A 247 43.47 19.45 -7.32
N ASN A 248 42.36 19.45 -8.07
CA ASN A 248 41.30 20.45 -7.91
C ASN A 248 40.63 20.34 -6.53
N GLY A 249 40.30 19.12 -6.08
CA GLY A 249 39.77 18.88 -4.73
C GLY A 249 40.74 19.33 -3.63
N PHE A 250 42.04 19.11 -3.81
CA PHE A 250 43.09 19.60 -2.91
C PHE A 250 43.17 21.12 -2.85
N SER A 251 42.97 21.80 -3.98
CA SER A 251 42.91 23.26 -4.03
C SER A 251 41.71 23.79 -3.23
N VAL A 252 40.57 23.10 -3.28
CA VAL A 252 39.39 23.44 -2.45
C VAL A 252 39.70 23.27 -0.96
N LEU A 253 40.35 22.17 -0.55
CA LEU A 253 40.76 21.94 0.83
C LEU A 253 41.81 22.96 1.31
N SER A 254 42.72 23.38 0.43
CA SER A 254 43.68 24.44 0.74
C SER A 254 42.98 25.77 1.03
N ASN A 255 41.99 26.14 0.21
CA ASN A 255 41.19 27.35 0.42
C ASN A 255 40.32 27.25 1.70
N ASP A 256 39.77 26.06 1.99
CA ASP A 256 39.03 25.82 3.24
C ASP A 256 39.94 26.00 4.46
N THR A 257 41.19 25.53 4.38
CA THR A 257 42.19 25.73 5.44
C THR A 257 42.42 27.22 5.73
N GLU A 258 42.47 28.06 4.68
CA GLU A 258 42.65 29.50 4.83
C GLU A 258 41.42 30.22 5.40
N THR A 259 40.21 29.70 5.15
CA THR A 259 38.95 30.35 5.57
C THR A 259 38.45 29.88 6.94
N THR A 260 38.62 28.60 7.27
CA THR A 260 38.12 27.98 8.51
C THR A 260 39.21 27.68 9.54
N GLY A 261 40.48 27.71 9.13
CA GLY A 261 41.63 27.37 9.98
C GLY A 261 41.84 25.86 10.17
N THR A 262 41.05 25.00 9.50
CA THR A 262 41.20 23.55 9.60
C THR A 262 42.30 23.03 8.66
N VAL A 263 43.34 22.39 9.21
CA VAL A 263 44.52 21.97 8.43
C VAL A 263 44.31 20.61 7.78
N HIS A 264 44.25 20.57 6.44
CA HIS A 264 44.04 19.33 5.67
C HIS A 264 45.31 18.70 5.08
N ALA A 265 46.49 19.28 5.35
CA ALA A 265 47.76 18.88 4.73
C ALA A 265 48.12 17.40 4.93
N GLY A 266 47.85 16.83 6.11
CA GLY A 266 48.14 15.42 6.38
C GLY A 266 47.27 14.45 5.57
N TYR A 267 46.00 14.80 5.34
CA TYR A 267 45.10 14.00 4.50
C TYR A 267 45.51 14.06 3.02
N MET A 268 45.84 15.25 2.53
CA MET A 268 46.32 15.45 1.17
C MET A 268 47.63 14.69 0.91
N ALA A 269 48.58 14.75 1.85
CA ALA A 269 49.83 14.00 1.79
C ALA A 269 49.59 12.48 1.77
N GLY A 270 48.73 11.97 2.66
CA GLY A 270 48.42 10.53 2.72
C GLY A 270 47.85 9.96 1.41
N ILE A 271 46.97 10.70 0.73
CA ILE A 271 46.46 10.28 -0.60
C ILE A 271 47.58 10.22 -1.64
N LEU A 272 48.51 11.19 -1.63
CA LEU A 272 49.64 11.19 -2.56
C LEU A 272 50.62 10.05 -2.27
N ASP A 273 50.88 9.77 -1.00
CA ASP A 273 51.75 8.67 -0.56
C ASP A 273 51.18 7.31 -1.02
N ASP A 274 49.87 7.09 -0.89
CA ASP A 274 49.19 5.87 -1.35
C ASP A 274 49.28 5.68 -2.87
N ILE A 275 49.08 6.77 -3.63
CA ILE A 275 49.21 6.76 -5.09
C ILE A 275 50.67 6.45 -5.48
N GLN A 276 51.63 7.09 -4.82
CA GLN A 276 53.05 6.89 -5.05
C GLN A 276 53.49 5.45 -4.76
N ALA A 277 53.02 4.86 -3.65
CA ALA A 277 53.31 3.47 -3.28
C ALA A 277 52.79 2.47 -4.34
N ARG A 278 51.59 2.71 -4.90
CA ARG A 278 51.07 1.90 -6.01
C ARG A 278 51.91 2.02 -7.28
N ILE A 279 52.36 3.24 -7.63
CA ILE A 279 53.23 3.44 -8.79
C ILE A 279 54.57 2.72 -8.60
N MET A 280 55.14 2.77 -7.40
CA MET A 280 56.39 2.06 -7.07
C MET A 280 56.21 0.55 -7.19
N THR A 281 55.11 0.00 -6.68
CA THR A 281 54.81 -1.45 -6.80
C THR A 281 54.77 -1.89 -8.26
N ILE A 282 54.08 -1.14 -9.13
CA ILE A 282 54.01 -1.44 -10.57
C ILE A 282 55.40 -1.41 -11.22
N ARG A 283 56.25 -0.47 -10.80
CA ARG A 283 57.62 -0.37 -11.31
C ARG A 283 58.46 -1.56 -10.87
N ASP A 284 58.39 -1.93 -9.60
CA ASP A 284 59.16 -3.05 -9.04
C ASP A 284 58.74 -4.38 -9.66
N ASP A 285 57.44 -4.63 -9.80
CA ASP A 285 56.87 -5.84 -10.42
C ASP A 285 57.34 -6.02 -11.88
N LEU A 286 57.52 -4.91 -12.60
CA LEU A 286 57.95 -4.89 -13.99
C LEU A 286 59.46 -4.60 -14.16
N ASN A 287 60.21 -4.50 -13.06
CA ASN A 287 61.63 -4.16 -13.01
C ASN A 287 61.97 -2.90 -13.83
N LEU A 288 61.12 -1.87 -13.72
CA LEU A 288 61.24 -0.60 -14.44
C LEU A 288 62.16 0.38 -13.69
N PRO A 289 62.97 1.19 -14.41
CA PRO A 289 63.86 2.14 -13.77
C PRO A 289 63.08 3.27 -13.04
N ALA A 290 63.62 3.72 -11.90
CA ALA A 290 63.04 4.80 -11.09
C ALA A 290 63.01 6.16 -11.83
N TYR A 291 63.90 6.34 -12.80
CA TYR A 291 64.01 7.53 -13.63
C TYR A 291 64.61 7.15 -14.99
N ARG A 292 64.02 7.62 -16.09
CA ARG A 292 64.73 7.75 -17.37
C ARG A 292 65.06 9.22 -17.54
N GLU A 293 66.34 9.53 -17.67
CA GLU A 293 66.75 10.74 -18.39
C GLU A 293 66.23 10.55 -19.82
N TYR A 294 65.48 11.50 -20.35
CA TYR A 294 65.03 11.42 -21.74
C TYR A 294 66.28 11.55 -22.63
N ASP A 295 66.76 10.46 -23.21
CA ASP A 295 67.73 10.52 -24.30
C ASP A 295 66.96 10.82 -25.59
N PRO A 296 67.11 12.01 -26.20
CA PRO A 296 66.48 12.33 -27.48
C PRO A 296 67.07 11.53 -28.66
N ARG A 297 68.12 10.72 -28.46
CA ARG A 297 68.69 9.89 -29.53
C ARG A 297 67.72 8.78 -29.94
N PRO A 298 67.31 8.72 -31.21
CA PRO A 298 66.49 7.62 -31.71
C PRO A 298 67.30 6.33 -31.81
N ASP A 299 66.66 5.19 -31.57
CA ASP A 299 67.22 3.82 -31.48
C ASP A 299 68.13 3.37 -32.65
N TRP A 300 68.15 4.08 -33.80
CA TRP A 300 69.02 3.76 -34.94
C TRP A 300 70.46 4.29 -34.82
N LEU A 301 70.75 5.14 -33.82
CA LEU A 301 72.08 5.71 -33.60
C LEU A 301 73.02 4.81 -32.79
N ASP A 302 72.52 3.72 -32.19
CA ASP A 302 73.30 2.77 -31.38
C ASP A 302 73.81 1.55 -32.18
N ALA A 303 73.65 1.55 -33.51
CA ALA A 303 74.23 0.51 -34.36
C ALA A 303 75.76 0.71 -34.47
N GLU A 304 76.48 0.02 -33.58
CA GLU A 304 77.90 -0.38 -33.62
C GLU A 304 78.87 0.49 -34.43
N GLU A 305 79.84 1.11 -33.74
CA GLU A 305 81.10 1.55 -34.34
C GLU A 305 81.69 0.42 -35.21
N VAL A 306 81.58 0.57 -36.52
CA VAL A 306 82.31 -0.26 -37.49
C VAL A 306 83.80 0.00 -37.29
N VAL A 307 84.45 -0.84 -36.50
CA VAL A 307 85.91 -0.88 -36.40
C VAL A 307 86.46 -1.39 -37.74
N ILE A 308 86.82 -0.46 -38.63
CA ILE A 308 87.56 -0.77 -39.85
C ILE A 308 89.01 -1.09 -39.43
N LYS A 309 89.36 -2.38 -39.38
CA LYS A 309 90.77 -2.80 -39.35
C LYS A 309 91.38 -2.59 -40.74
N PRO A 310 92.56 -1.94 -40.86
CA PRO A 310 93.23 -1.84 -42.14
C PRO A 310 94.00 -3.14 -42.39
N GLU A 311 93.66 -3.87 -43.46
CA GLU A 311 94.50 -4.97 -43.93
C GLU A 311 95.39 -4.52 -45.09
N SER A 312 96.67 -4.82 -44.85
CA SER A 312 97.87 -4.40 -45.53
C SER A 312 97.99 -4.88 -46.98
N SER A 313 98.55 -4.00 -47.80
CA SER A 313 99.18 -4.29 -49.08
C SER A 313 100.09 -5.51 -49.02
N GLN A 314 99.86 -6.52 -49.86
CA GLN A 314 100.95 -7.35 -50.37
C GLN A 314 100.83 -7.54 -51.88
N THR A 315 101.95 -7.18 -52.49
CA THR A 315 102.32 -7.18 -53.89
C THR A 315 102.44 -8.57 -54.50
N ALA A 316 102.19 -8.61 -55.80
CA ALA A 316 102.54 -9.62 -56.81
C ALA A 316 103.69 -10.59 -56.51
N ASN A 317 103.59 -11.81 -57.06
CA ASN A 317 104.60 -12.31 -57.99
C ASN A 317 104.14 -13.55 -58.79
N HIS A 318 104.42 -13.46 -60.10
CA HIS A 318 104.51 -14.45 -61.18
C HIS A 318 103.32 -15.34 -61.57
#